data_AF-A0A3P3VYM9-F1
#
_entry.id   AF-A0A3P3VYM9-F1
#
_cell.length_a   1.000
_cell.length_b   1.000
_cell.length_c   1.000
_cell.angle_alpha   90.00
_cell.angle_beta   90.00
_cell.angle_gamma   90.00
#
_symmetry.space_group_name_H-M   'P 1'
#
loop_
_entity.id
_entity.type
_entity.pdbx_description
1 polymer ?
#
loop_
_entity_poly.entity_id
_entity_poly.type
_entity_poly.pdbx_seq_one_letter_code
_entity_poly.pdbx_strand_id
1 'polypeptide(L)'
;MPWWSWVLIWTGLVVLLLAVLVLGAIWLYRKAMAASAEFDRLEQVQAEFASLAEQRVTPYQPRKIALLRDLDDVQRERDARAERRDERRELRREAKLARAHALTHADPHQYAFVAELHPKKG
;
A
#
# COMPACT_ATOMS: atom_id res chain seq x y z
N MET A 1 9.59 41.12 -37.91
CA MET A 1 8.84 39.95 -37.39
C MET A 1 9.85 38.96 -36.83
N PRO A 2 10.13 38.98 -35.51
CA PRO A 2 11.25 38.25 -34.93
C PRO A 2 10.94 36.74 -34.89
N TRP A 3 11.57 35.97 -35.79
CA TRP A 3 11.37 34.51 -35.92
C TRP A 3 11.65 33.72 -34.62
N TRP A 4 12.37 34.35 -33.68
CA TRP A 4 12.85 33.78 -32.44
C TRP A 4 11.71 33.52 -31.46
N SER A 5 10.63 34.31 -31.56
CA SER A 5 9.45 34.13 -30.73
C SER A 5 8.76 32.79 -31.00
N TRP A 6 8.75 32.33 -32.26
CA TRP A 6 8.18 31.02 -32.61
C TRP A 6 8.94 29.89 -31.92
N VAL A 7 10.27 29.89 -32.03
CA VAL A 7 11.13 28.88 -31.41
C VAL A 7 10.98 28.87 -29.88
N LEU A 8 10.88 30.05 -29.24
CA LEU A 8 10.68 30.15 -27.79
C LEU A 8 9.34 29.56 -27.32
N ILE A 9 8.25 29.80 -28.08
CA ILE A 9 6.94 29.24 -27.74
C ILE A 9 6.97 27.71 -27.84
N TRP A 10 7.52 27.16 -28.92
CA TRP A 10 7.60 25.71 -29.11
C TRP A 10 8.49 25.02 -28.08
N THR A 11 9.68 25.59 -27.81
CA THR A 11 10.59 25.05 -26.80
C THR A 11 9.96 25.09 -25.42
N GLY A 12 9.32 26.20 -25.03
CA GLY A 12 8.60 26.28 -23.76
C GLY A 12 7.48 25.25 -23.64
N LEU A 13 6.71 25.04 -24.71
CA LEU A 13 5.63 24.05 -24.76
C LEU A 13 6.16 22.62 -24.58
N VAL A 14 7.24 22.27 -25.27
CA VAL A 14 7.89 20.95 -25.19
C VAL A 14 8.51 20.73 -23.81
N VAL A 15 9.18 21.75 -23.25
CA VAL A 15 9.75 21.68 -21.89
C VAL A 15 8.65 21.50 -20.85
N LEU A 16 7.54 22.23 -20.95
CA LEU A 16 6.40 22.07 -20.07
C LEU A 16 5.81 20.66 -20.16
N LEU A 17 5.64 20.15 -21.38
CA LEU A 17 5.14 18.79 -21.63
C LEU A 17 6.06 17.74 -20.99
N LEU A 18 7.37 17.84 -21.24
CA LEU A 18 8.37 16.95 -20.66
C LEU A 18 8.40 17.04 -19.14
N ALA A 19 8.28 18.25 -18.57
CA ALA A 19 8.22 18.43 -17.13
C ALA A 19 7.01 17.68 -16.54
N VAL A 20 5.81 17.84 -17.12
CA VAL A 20 4.61 17.13 -16.64
C VAL A 20 4.75 15.62 -16.77
N LEU A 21 5.31 15.13 -17.88
CA LEU A 21 5.59 13.71 -18.10
C LEU A 21 6.56 13.15 -17.06
N VAL A 22 7.67 13.84 -16.82
CA VAL A 22 8.69 13.43 -15.84
C VAL A 22 8.14 13.50 -14.42
N LEU A 23 7.41 14.56 -14.07
CA LEU A 23 6.75 14.66 -12.76
C LEU A 23 5.74 13.52 -12.58
N GLY A 24 4.90 13.27 -13.58
CA GLY A 24 3.94 12.17 -13.58
C GLY A 24 4.61 10.82 -13.41
N ALA A 25 5.68 10.56 -14.18
CA ALA A 25 6.48 9.36 -14.08
C ALA A 25 7.08 9.20 -12.68
N ILE A 26 7.75 10.21 -12.14
CA ILE A 26 8.35 10.18 -10.79
C ILE A 26 7.28 9.96 -9.72
N TRP A 27 6.13 10.63 -9.83
CA TRP A 27 5.07 10.52 -8.83
C TRP A 27 4.47 9.11 -8.82
N LEU A 28 4.23 8.55 -10.01
CA LEU A 28 3.76 7.18 -10.18
C LEU A 28 4.81 6.17 -9.70
N TYR A 29 6.09 6.40 -10.01
CA TYR A 29 7.21 5.57 -9.57
C TYR A 29 7.37 5.59 -8.05
N ARG A 30 7.28 6.75 -7.40
CA ARG A 30 7.35 6.85 -5.93
C ARG A 30 6.20 6.08 -5.27
N LYS A 31 5.00 6.16 -5.84
CA LYS A 31 3.82 5.48 -5.32
C LYS A 31 3.89 3.97 -5.56
N ALA A 32 4.37 3.56 -6.74
CA ALA A 32 4.64 2.17 -7.07
C ALA A 32 5.77 1.59 -6.20
N MET A 33 6.83 2.35 -5.92
CA MET A 33 7.92 1.94 -5.06
C MET A 33 7.49 1.82 -3.60
N ALA A 34 6.62 2.72 -3.12
CA ALA A 34 6.02 2.60 -1.79
C ALA A 34 5.18 1.31 -1.66
N ALA A 35 4.52 0.87 -2.73
CA ALA A 35 3.87 -0.43 -2.79
C ALA A 35 4.88 -1.58 -2.97
N SER A 36 5.99 -1.36 -3.69
CA SER A 36 7.09 -2.33 -3.89
C SER A 36 7.80 -2.73 -2.60
N ALA A 37 7.79 -1.88 -1.57
CA ALA A 37 8.30 -2.24 -0.25
C ALA A 37 7.56 -3.44 0.38
N GLU A 38 6.30 -3.69 -0.02
CA GLU A 38 5.60 -4.93 0.35
C GLU A 38 6.03 -6.12 -0.52
N PHE A 39 6.44 -5.87 -1.76
CA PHE A 39 6.98 -6.90 -2.67
C PHE A 39 8.38 -7.36 -2.23
N ASP A 40 9.25 -6.49 -1.72
CA ASP A 40 10.54 -6.90 -1.14
C ASP A 40 10.34 -7.84 0.07
N ARG A 41 9.30 -7.58 0.88
CA ARG A 41 8.91 -8.50 1.96
C ARG A 41 8.39 -9.83 1.42
N LEU A 42 7.63 -9.81 0.33
CA LEU A 42 7.14 -11.02 -0.33
C LEU A 42 8.30 -11.82 -0.95
N GLU A 43 9.30 -11.16 -1.51
CA GLU A 43 10.49 -11.80 -2.09
C GLU A 43 11.38 -12.41 -1.01
N GLN A 44 11.58 -11.72 0.13
CA GLN A 44 12.28 -12.29 1.29
C GLN A 44 11.55 -13.50 1.86
N VAL A 45 10.22 -13.41 2.02
CA VAL A 45 9.40 -14.52 2.50
C VAL A 45 9.40 -15.68 1.48
N GLN A 46 9.38 -15.38 0.19
CA GLN A 46 9.46 -16.39 -0.87
C GLN A 46 10.83 -17.06 -0.93
N ALA A 47 11.92 -16.31 -0.76
CA ALA A 47 13.27 -16.86 -0.67
C ALA A 47 13.45 -17.73 0.58
N GLU A 48 12.88 -17.31 1.71
CA GLU A 48 12.86 -18.11 2.94
C GLU A 48 12.06 -19.40 2.74
N PHE A 49 10.87 -19.33 2.13
CA PHE A 49 10.09 -20.52 1.77
C PHE A 49 10.77 -21.39 0.71
N ALA A 50 11.49 -20.82 -0.25
CA ALA A 50 12.24 -21.56 -1.26
C ALA A 50 13.42 -22.31 -0.64
N SER A 51 14.17 -21.66 0.26
CA SER A 51 15.26 -22.30 1.01
C SER A 51 14.75 -23.40 1.95
N LEU A 52 13.59 -23.20 2.59
CA LEU A 52 12.92 -24.22 3.38
C LEU A 52 12.36 -25.37 2.51
N ALA A 53 11.95 -25.08 1.28
CA ALA A 53 11.49 -26.08 0.31
C ALA A 53 12.66 -26.86 -0.31
N GLU A 54 13.83 -26.26 -0.50
CA GLU A 54 15.05 -26.98 -0.88
C GLU A 54 15.58 -27.86 0.25
N GLN A 55 15.54 -27.38 1.50
CA GLN A 55 15.91 -28.19 2.67
C GLN A 55 14.90 -29.30 2.95
N ARG A 56 13.61 -29.08 2.64
CA ARG A 56 12.59 -30.12 2.64
C ARG A 56 12.33 -30.58 1.22
N VAL A 57 13.25 -31.38 0.66
CA VAL A 57 12.95 -32.23 -0.50
C VAL A 57 11.82 -33.20 -0.12
N THR A 58 10.60 -32.70 -0.13
CA THR A 58 9.38 -33.48 -0.12
C THR A 58 8.80 -33.23 -1.50
N PRO A 59 8.75 -34.23 -2.39
CA PRO A 59 8.28 -34.03 -3.75
C PRO A 59 6.90 -33.38 -3.69
N TYR A 60 6.66 -32.39 -4.55
CA TYR A 60 5.36 -31.72 -4.69
C TYR A 60 4.25 -32.78 -4.74
N GLN A 61 3.57 -33.01 -3.61
CA GLN A 61 2.43 -33.89 -3.58
C GLN A 61 1.24 -33.09 -4.06
N PRO A 62 0.61 -33.47 -5.19
CA PRO A 62 -0.63 -32.85 -5.60
C PRO A 62 -1.61 -32.94 -4.43
N ARG A 63 -2.09 -31.78 -3.97
CA ARG A 63 -2.97 -31.68 -2.80
C ARG A 63 -4.19 -32.56 -3.06
N LYS A 64 -4.28 -33.70 -2.37
CA LYS A 64 -5.43 -34.59 -2.47
C LYS A 64 -6.69 -33.80 -2.17
N ILE A 65 -7.71 -33.99 -3.01
CA ILE A 65 -9.04 -33.38 -2.88
C ILE A 65 -9.52 -33.60 -1.44
N ALA A 66 -10.16 -32.59 -0.82
CA ALA A 66 -10.53 -32.60 0.60
C ALA A 66 -11.36 -33.83 1.05
N LEU A 67 -12.02 -34.51 0.11
CA LEU A 67 -12.76 -35.77 0.31
C LEU A 67 -11.86 -36.99 0.61
N LEU A 68 -10.58 -36.94 0.25
CA LEU A 68 -9.58 -38.01 0.42
C LEU A 68 -8.65 -37.74 1.61
N ARG A 69 -8.92 -36.70 2.40
CA ARG A 69 -8.06 -36.20 3.48
C ARG A 69 -8.73 -36.46 4.82
N ASP A 70 -7.92 -36.65 5.86
CA ASP A 70 -8.43 -36.90 7.20
C ASP A 70 -9.23 -35.70 7.70
N LEU A 71 -10.37 -35.96 8.37
CA LEU A 71 -11.33 -34.94 8.75
C LEU A 71 -10.73 -33.95 9.76
N ASP A 72 -9.93 -34.47 10.69
CA ASP A 72 -9.27 -33.70 11.75
C ASP A 72 -8.24 -32.71 11.18
N ASP A 73 -7.55 -33.09 10.11
CA ASP A 73 -6.59 -32.21 9.43
C ASP A 73 -7.31 -31.05 8.74
N VAL A 74 -8.43 -31.33 8.09
CA VAL A 74 -9.22 -30.31 7.39
C VAL A 74 -9.89 -29.37 8.39
N GLN A 75 -10.33 -29.88 9.53
CA GLN A 75 -10.94 -29.09 10.59
C GLN A 75 -9.93 -28.11 11.21
N ARG A 76 -8.74 -28.60 11.58
CA ARG A 76 -7.65 -27.74 12.10
C ARG A 76 -7.25 -26.64 11.11
N GLU A 77 -7.19 -26.97 9.82
CA GLU A 77 -6.86 -26.00 8.77
C GLU A 77 -7.98 -24.96 8.54
N ARG A 78 -9.22 -25.28 8.91
CA ARG A 78 -10.36 -24.36 8.86
C ARG A 78 -10.39 -23.46 10.09
N ASP A 79 -10.14 -24.02 11.27
CA ASP A 79 -10.12 -23.29 12.53
C ASP A 79 -8.99 -22.25 12.53
N ALA A 80 -7.78 -22.63 12.10
CA ALA A 80 -6.66 -21.70 11.94
C ALA A 80 -6.94 -20.58 10.92
N ARG A 81 -7.84 -20.79 9.94
CA ARG A 81 -8.29 -19.74 9.02
C ARG A 81 -9.37 -18.86 9.63
N ALA A 82 -10.22 -19.42 10.47
CA ALA A 82 -11.24 -18.67 11.20
C ALA A 82 -10.56 -17.72 12.20
N GLU A 83 -9.61 -18.20 12.99
CA GLU A 83 -8.82 -17.41 13.93
C GLU A 83 -8.14 -16.22 13.24
N ARG A 84 -7.40 -16.45 12.14
CA ARG A 84 -6.77 -15.37 11.36
C ARG A 84 -7.77 -14.35 10.79
N ARG A 85 -9.03 -14.76 10.53
CA ARG A 85 -10.07 -13.81 10.08
C ARG A 85 -10.56 -12.96 11.25
N ASP A 86 -10.69 -13.55 12.43
CA ASP A 86 -11.17 -12.86 13.62
C ASP A 86 -10.10 -11.91 14.17
N GLU A 87 -8.82 -12.31 14.20
CA GLU A 87 -7.68 -11.41 14.50
C GLU A 87 -7.68 -10.16 13.59
N ARG A 88 -7.89 -10.35 12.28
CA ARG A 88 -7.98 -9.22 11.33
C ARG A 88 -9.19 -8.33 11.58
N ARG A 89 -10.30 -8.88 12.08
CA ARG A 89 -11.48 -8.08 12.45
C ARG A 89 -11.22 -7.28 13.72
N GLU A 90 -10.51 -7.85 14.69
CA GLU A 90 -10.12 -7.18 15.92
C GLU A 90 -9.16 -6.04 15.65
N LEU A 91 -8.09 -6.26 14.89
CA LEU A 91 -7.16 -5.20 14.48
C LEU A 91 -7.86 -4.03 13.77
N ARG A 92 -8.87 -4.32 12.94
CA ARG A 92 -9.68 -3.28 12.30
C ARG A 92 -10.57 -2.52 13.28
N ARG A 93 -11.08 -3.18 14.32
CA ARG A 93 -11.86 -2.52 15.39
C ARG A 93 -10.94 -1.63 16.21
N GLU A 94 -9.78 -2.12 16.61
CA GLU A 94 -8.79 -1.35 17.37
C GLU A 94 -8.32 -0.12 16.61
N ALA A 95 -8.00 -0.24 15.32
CA ALA A 95 -7.62 0.90 14.49
C ALA A 95 -8.72 1.98 14.41
N LYS A 96 -9.99 1.57 14.36
CA LYS A 96 -11.14 2.52 14.40
C LYS A 96 -11.27 3.19 15.76
N LEU A 97 -11.11 2.44 16.84
CA LEU A 97 -11.16 2.97 18.21
C LEU A 97 -10.00 3.93 18.48
N ALA A 98 -8.79 3.58 18.07
CA ALA A 98 -7.62 4.45 18.16
C ALA A 98 -7.82 5.76 17.39
N ARG A 99 -8.40 5.70 16.19
CA ARG A 99 -8.74 6.89 15.41
C ARG A 99 -9.83 7.73 16.08
N ALA A 100 -10.87 7.11 16.62
CA ALA A 100 -11.92 7.82 17.35
C ALA A 100 -11.37 8.50 18.60
N HIS A 101 -10.53 7.80 19.37
CA HIS A 101 -9.86 8.34 20.55
C HIS A 101 -8.93 9.53 20.21
N ALA A 102 -8.19 9.43 19.10
CA ALA A 102 -7.37 10.53 18.62
C ALA A 102 -8.20 11.76 18.22
N LEU A 103 -9.40 11.56 17.65
CA LEU A 103 -10.31 12.66 17.31
C LEU A 103 -10.95 13.31 18.54
N THR A 104 -11.23 12.55 19.60
CA THR A 104 -11.82 13.10 20.84
C THR A 104 -10.79 13.78 21.75
N HIS A 105 -9.52 13.38 21.70
CA HIS A 105 -8.42 14.02 22.42
C HIS A 105 -7.69 15.12 21.63
N ALA A 106 -7.95 15.24 20.32
CA ALA A 106 -7.42 16.35 19.54
C ALA A 106 -8.11 17.64 20.01
N ASP A 107 -7.32 18.52 20.63
CA ASP A 107 -7.75 19.84 21.06
C ASP A 107 -8.22 20.63 19.82
N PRO A 108 -9.51 20.99 19.72
CA PRO A 108 -10.05 21.71 18.57
C PRO A 108 -9.42 23.10 18.38
N HIS A 109 -8.75 23.65 19.40
CA HIS A 109 -8.02 24.91 19.30
C HIS A 109 -6.63 24.79 18.65
N GLN A 110 -6.10 23.57 18.44
CA GLN A 110 -4.81 23.38 17.76
C GLN A 110 -4.78 23.93 16.34
N TYR A 111 -5.93 24.09 15.66
CA TYR A 111 -6.01 24.66 14.31
C TYR A 111 -6.58 26.09 14.27
N ALA A 112 -6.79 26.75 15.41
CA ALA A 112 -7.34 28.11 15.46
C ALA A 112 -6.44 29.13 14.73
N PHE A 113 -5.12 28.93 14.75
CA PHE A 113 -4.15 29.78 14.05
C PHE A 113 -4.28 29.72 12.51
N VAL A 114 -4.86 28.64 11.96
CA VAL A 114 -5.09 28.50 10.51
C VAL A 114 -6.29 29.35 10.06
N ALA A 115 -7.28 29.53 10.92
CA ALA A 115 -8.43 30.40 10.66
C ALA A 115 -8.07 31.90 10.75
N GLU A 116 -7.15 32.28 11.65
CA GLU A 116 -6.65 33.66 11.77
C GLU A 116 -5.77 34.09 10.59
N LEU A 117 -5.08 33.16 9.91
CA LEU A 117 -4.19 33.50 8.79
C LEU A 117 -4.94 33.86 7.50
N HIS A 118 -6.23 33.57 7.41
CA HIS A 118 -7.04 33.81 6.21
C HIS A 118 -8.30 34.61 6.52
N PRO A 119 -8.19 35.89 6.96
CA PRO A 119 -9.35 36.76 7.09
C PRO A 119 -9.99 36.90 5.71
N LYS A 120 -11.19 36.33 5.58
CA LYS A 120 -12.05 36.47 4.42
C LYS A 120 -12.32 37.96 4.21
N LYS A 121 -11.59 38.59 3.28
CA LYS A 121 -11.87 39.96 2.83
C LYS A 121 -13.32 40.00 2.38
N GLY A 122 -14.07 40.93 2.96
CA GLY A 122 -15.50 41.15 2.70
C GLY A 122 -15.81 41.47 1.26
#